data_AF-A0A1H9HHU6-F1
#
_entry.id   AF-A0A1H9HHU6-F1
#
_cell.length_a   1.000
_cell.length_b   1.000
_cell.length_c   1.000
_cell.angle_alpha   90.00
_cell.angle_beta   90.00
_cell.angle_gamma   90.00
#
_symmetry.space_group_name_H-M   'P 1'
#
loop_
_entity.id
_entity.type
_entity.pdbx_description
1 polymer ?
#
loop_
_entity_poly.entity_id
_entity_poly.type
_entity_poly.pdbx_seq_one_letter_code
_entity_poly.pdbx_strand_id
1 'polypeptide(L)'
;MHIVTGNEPIRAAGFVEVLTAPEGDLDIGYRIAGGDSGPTLLIVGAEETVDVVFDFFASLPGLRRLCGQLYFVKLDMLDHLTRPGQVLFPQVSRFDDSLFLPFCPASTTPEQIARQGCWSALKFCVQQRMFTDDAPMGRLH
;
A
#
# COMPACT_ATOMS: atom_id res chain seq x y z
N MET A 1 20.26 0.29 23.63
CA MET A 1 18.98 0.74 23.05
C MET A 1 19.33 1.72 21.94
N HIS A 2 19.56 1.22 20.74
CA HIS A 2 19.88 2.04 19.56
C HIS A 2 18.55 2.30 18.83
N ILE A 3 18.04 3.52 18.97
CA ILE A 3 16.96 4.01 18.12
C ILE A 3 17.63 4.38 16.81
N VAL A 4 17.46 3.54 15.79
CA VAL A 4 17.88 3.85 14.43
C VAL A 4 16.85 4.81 13.85
N THR A 5 17.10 6.11 14.02
CA THR A 5 16.50 7.16 13.20
C THR A 5 17.20 7.14 11.85
N GLY A 6 16.52 6.54 10.87
CA GLY A 6 16.95 6.50 9.47
C GLY A 6 15.75 6.14 8.61
N ASN A 7 14.83 7.08 8.43
CA ASN A 7 13.78 7.02 7.42
C ASN A 7 14.40 7.22 6.02
N GLU A 8 15.30 6.32 5.61
CA GLU A 8 15.54 6.15 4.19
C GLU A 8 14.38 5.30 3.67
N PRO A 9 13.51 5.84 2.77
CA PRO A 9 12.44 5.04 2.20
C PRO A 9 13.07 3.81 1.58
N ILE A 10 12.60 2.64 1.98
CA ILE A 10 13.09 1.33 1.54
C ILE A 10 12.90 1.28 0.01
N ARG A 11 13.92 1.71 -0.74
CA ARG A 11 13.99 1.60 -2.21
C ARG A 11 14.34 0.16 -2.56
N ALA A 12 13.45 -0.76 -2.23
CA ALA A 12 13.56 -2.15 -2.64
C ALA A 12 13.32 -2.26 -4.15
N ALA A 13 14.42 -2.25 -4.91
CA ALA A 13 14.55 -2.86 -6.24
C ALA A 13 13.39 -2.61 -7.23
N GLY A 14 13.13 -1.37 -7.67
CA GLY A 14 12.30 -1.06 -8.85
C GLY A 14 10.81 -1.43 -8.82
N PHE A 15 10.35 -2.13 -7.78
CA PHE A 15 8.94 -2.50 -7.58
C PHE A 15 8.21 -1.50 -6.70
N VAL A 16 8.94 -0.63 -5.98
CA VAL A 16 8.38 0.34 -5.05
C VAL A 16 8.62 1.76 -5.58
N GLU A 17 7.58 2.57 -5.56
CA GLU A 17 7.61 3.97 -5.97
C GLU A 17 6.85 4.84 -4.96
N VAL A 18 7.40 6.00 -4.64
CA VAL A 18 6.70 7.02 -3.84
C VAL A 18 5.85 7.85 -4.78
N LEU A 19 4.58 8.04 -4.43
CA LEU A 19 3.65 8.85 -5.19
C LEU A 19 3.74 10.28 -4.66
N THR A 20 4.11 11.22 -5.52
CA THR A 20 4.21 12.64 -5.18
C THR A 20 3.12 13.47 -5.84
N ALA A 21 2.70 14.54 -5.17
CA ALA A 21 1.74 15.49 -5.72
C ALA A 21 2.33 16.22 -6.96
N PRO A 22 1.52 16.54 -7.99
CA PRO A 22 2.03 17.24 -9.18
C PRO A 22 2.58 18.66 -8.92
N GLU A 23 2.13 19.32 -7.86
CA GLU A 23 2.46 20.72 -7.55
C GLU A 23 3.38 20.90 -6.33
N GLY A 24 3.95 19.82 -5.80
CA GLY A 24 4.84 19.88 -4.65
C GLY A 24 5.52 18.55 -4.36
N ASP A 25 6.63 18.62 -3.62
CA ASP A 25 7.37 17.44 -3.14
C ASP A 25 6.64 16.76 -1.97
N LEU A 26 5.30 16.71 -2.05
CA LEU A 26 4.43 16.13 -1.04
C LEU A 26 4.15 14.67 -1.39
N ASP A 27 4.55 13.78 -0.50
CA ASP A 27 4.29 12.35 -0.61
C ASP A 27 2.81 12.07 -0.32
N ILE A 28 2.08 11.61 -1.32
CA ILE A 28 0.64 11.31 -1.23
C ILE A 28 0.38 9.82 -1.00
N GLY A 29 1.42 8.99 -1.11
CA GLY A 29 1.32 7.55 -0.95
C GLY A 29 2.45 6.77 -1.62
N TYR A 30 2.17 5.50 -1.91
CA TYR A 30 3.14 4.56 -2.47
C TYR A 30 2.52 3.68 -3.54
N ARG A 31 3.34 3.18 -4.45
CA ARG A 31 3.00 2.14 -5.40
C ARG A 31 3.92 0.95 -5.21
N ILE A 32 3.33 -0.24 -5.22
CA ILE A 32 4.02 -1.51 -5.34
C ILE A 32 3.60 -2.16 -6.67
N ALA A 33 4.52 -2.27 -7.62
CA ALA A 33 4.34 -2.98 -8.86
C ALA A 33 4.77 -4.44 -8.72
N GLY A 34 3.96 -5.35 -9.23
CA GLY A 34 4.26 -6.76 -9.37
C GLY A 34 5.24 -7.06 -10.51
N GLY A 35 5.71 -8.31 -10.58
CA GLY A 35 6.54 -8.80 -11.69
C GLY A 35 5.72 -9.12 -12.95
N ASP A 36 4.45 -9.47 -12.77
CA ASP A 36 3.54 -9.93 -13.82
C ASP A 36 2.33 -9.00 -13.98
N SER A 37 1.70 -9.05 -15.16
CA SER A 37 0.43 -8.36 -15.41
C SER A 37 -0.68 -8.88 -14.49
N GLY A 38 -1.54 -7.98 -14.01
CA GLY A 38 -2.61 -8.32 -13.08
C GLY A 38 -3.47 -7.10 -12.72
N PRO A 39 -4.33 -7.21 -11.69
CA PRO A 39 -5.22 -6.13 -11.31
C PRO A 39 -4.46 -4.95 -10.70
N THR A 40 -5.00 -3.75 -10.89
CA THR A 40 -4.53 -2.51 -10.27
C THR A 40 -5.47 -2.14 -9.12
N LEU A 41 -5.01 -2.32 -7.89
CA LEU A 41 -5.83 -2.09 -6.70
C LEU A 41 -5.43 -0.81 -5.97
N LEU A 42 -6.40 -0.21 -5.31
CA LEU A 42 -6.23 0.97 -4.48
C LEU A 42 -6.49 0.63 -3.01
N ILE A 43 -5.58 1.02 -2.12
CA ILE A 43 -5.69 0.91 -0.67
C ILE A 43 -5.61 2.32 -0.10
N VAL A 44 -6.65 2.72 0.64
CA VAL A 44 -6.81 4.09 1.12
C VAL A 44 -6.99 4.10 2.63
N GLY A 45 -6.32 4.99 3.35
CA GLY A 45 -6.47 5.09 4.80
C GLY A 45 -5.77 6.30 5.38
N ALA A 46 -5.85 6.45 6.71
CA ALA A 46 -5.08 7.45 7.44
C ALA A 46 -3.57 7.19 7.27
N GLU A 47 -2.77 8.26 7.25
CA GLU A 47 -1.33 8.22 6.99
C GLU A 47 -0.60 7.13 7.78
N GLU A 48 -0.74 7.14 9.12
CA GLU A 48 -0.05 6.19 10.00
C GLU A 48 -0.41 4.73 9.69
N THR A 49 -1.66 4.48 9.30
CA THR A 49 -2.12 3.13 8.98
C THR A 49 -1.58 2.69 7.61
N VAL A 50 -1.60 3.61 6.64
CA VAL A 50 -1.09 3.35 5.30
C VAL A 50 0.40 3.05 5.32
N ASP A 51 1.19 3.82 6.06
CA ASP A 51 2.64 3.61 6.19
C ASP A 51 2.96 2.23 6.76
N VAL A 52 2.28 1.84 7.84
CA VAL A 52 2.50 0.52 8.46
C VAL A 52 2.09 -0.64 7.55
N VAL A 53 0.96 -0.51 6.84
CA VAL A 53 0.54 -1.55 5.90
C VAL A 53 1.51 -1.62 4.72
N PHE A 54 1.94 -0.47 4.19
CA PHE A 54 2.93 -0.41 3.13
C PHE A 54 4.25 -1.08 3.55
N ASP A 55 4.80 -0.74 4.71
CA ASP A 55 6.03 -1.33 5.24
C ASP A 55 5.92 -2.85 5.39
N PHE A 56 4.76 -3.33 5.86
CA PHE A 56 4.47 -4.76 5.92
C PHE A 56 4.57 -5.41 4.54
N PHE A 57 3.89 -4.86 3.52
CA PHE A 57 3.95 -5.38 2.16
C PHE A 57 5.37 -5.27 1.56
N ALA A 58 6.04 -4.14 1.78
CA ALA A 58 7.42 -3.88 1.36
C ALA A 58 8.42 -4.89 1.95
N SER A 59 8.12 -5.41 3.14
CA SER A 59 8.92 -6.43 3.82
C SER A 59 8.66 -7.86 3.35
N LEU A 60 7.58 -8.12 2.59
CA LEU A 60 7.24 -9.48 2.18
C LEU A 60 8.31 -10.02 1.21
N PRO A 61 8.92 -11.18 1.48
CA PRO A 61 9.95 -11.78 0.61
C PRO A 61 9.39 -12.22 -0.77
N GLY A 62 8.08 -12.11 -0.96
CA GLY A 62 7.35 -12.50 -2.17
C GLY A 62 6.85 -11.34 -3.04
N LEU A 63 7.30 -10.09 -2.84
CA LEU A 63 6.82 -8.95 -3.64
C LEU A 63 6.92 -9.16 -5.16
N ARG A 64 7.97 -9.84 -5.63
CA ARG A 64 8.14 -10.19 -7.05
C ARG A 64 7.06 -11.13 -7.59
N ARG A 65 6.36 -11.85 -6.71
CA ARG A 65 5.26 -12.77 -7.03
C ARG A 65 3.89 -12.09 -7.01
N LEU A 66 3.86 -10.80 -6.68
CA LEU A 66 2.66 -10.01 -6.83
C LEU A 66 2.40 -9.85 -8.34
N CYS A 67 1.15 -10.07 -8.75
CA CYS A 67 0.64 -9.76 -10.08
C CYS A 67 -0.11 -8.44 -10.02
N GLY A 68 0.12 -7.56 -11.00
CA GLY A 68 -0.56 -6.28 -11.08
C GLY A 68 0.11 -5.20 -10.24
N GLN A 69 -0.68 -4.31 -9.66
CA GLN A 69 -0.16 -3.12 -8.96
C GLN A 69 -1.00 -2.81 -7.72
N LEU A 70 -0.35 -2.41 -6.63
CA LEU A 70 -0.98 -1.87 -5.44
C LEU A 70 -0.65 -0.40 -5.30
N TYR A 71 -1.66 0.42 -5.09
CA TYR A 71 -1.53 1.83 -4.76
C TYR A 71 -1.99 2.04 -3.33
N PHE A 72 -1.17 2.68 -2.52
CA PHE A 72 -1.42 3.05 -1.14
C PHE A 72 -1.57 4.56 -1.11
N VAL A 73 -2.71 5.08 -0.65
CA VAL A 73 -3.01 6.52 -0.67
C VAL A 73 -3.41 6.98 0.72
N LYS A 74 -2.74 8.05 1.17
CA LYS A 74 -2.99 8.69 2.46
C LYS A 74 -4.17 9.65 2.33
N LEU A 75 -5.25 9.41 3.09
CA LEU A 75 -6.46 10.24 3.07
C LEU A 75 -6.17 11.68 3.48
N ASP A 76 -5.31 11.86 4.49
CA ASP A 76 -4.91 13.16 5.01
C ASP A 76 -4.26 14.03 3.91
N MET A 77 -3.67 13.39 2.91
CA MET A 77 -3.04 14.07 1.78
C MET A 77 -4.02 14.40 0.64
N LEU A 78 -5.19 13.75 0.59
CA LEU A 78 -6.19 14.03 -0.45
C LEU A 78 -6.77 15.45 -0.30
N ASP A 79 -6.90 15.95 0.92
CA ASP A 79 -7.40 17.31 1.17
C ASP A 79 -6.52 18.37 0.48
N HIS A 80 -5.20 18.12 0.42
CA HIS A 80 -4.25 18.99 -0.28
C HIS A 80 -4.36 18.92 -1.82
N LEU A 81 -5.01 17.89 -2.34
CA LEU A 81 -5.10 17.59 -3.77
C LEU A 81 -6.48 17.88 -4.36
N THR A 82 -7.44 18.37 -3.57
CA THR A 82 -8.82 18.67 -3.99
C THR A 82 -8.95 19.84 -4.97
N ARG A 83 -7.86 20.30 -5.59
CA ARG A 83 -7.94 21.32 -6.64
C ARG A 83 -8.72 20.75 -7.84
N PRO A 84 -9.79 21.43 -8.29
CA PRO A 84 -10.60 20.96 -9.41
C PRO A 84 -9.73 20.70 -10.65
N GLY A 85 -9.83 19.49 -11.22
CA GLY A 85 -9.16 19.12 -12.48
C GLY A 85 -7.79 18.44 -12.33
N GLN A 86 -7.30 18.23 -11.10
CA GLN A 86 -6.04 17.51 -10.91
C GLN A 86 -6.23 15.99 -11.00
N VAL A 87 -5.56 15.36 -11.97
CA VAL A 87 -5.52 13.90 -12.08
C VAL A 87 -4.39 13.40 -11.19
N LEU A 88 -4.74 12.72 -10.09
CA LEU A 88 -3.78 12.18 -9.12
C LEU A 88 -2.88 11.09 -9.70
N PHE A 89 -3.44 10.27 -10.59
CA PHE A 89 -2.77 9.11 -11.15
C PHE A 89 -2.87 9.14 -12.68
N PRO A 90 -2.14 10.04 -13.36
CA PRO A 90 -2.25 10.19 -14.81
C PRO A 90 -1.86 8.93 -15.59
N GLN A 91 -1.09 8.03 -14.96
CA GLN A 91 -0.67 6.74 -15.52
C GLN A 91 -1.66 5.60 -15.23
N VAL A 92 -2.64 5.80 -14.34
CA VAL A 92 -3.64 4.79 -13.99
C VAL A 92 -4.94 5.14 -14.69
N SER A 93 -5.26 4.38 -15.73
CA SER A 93 -6.53 4.56 -16.45
C SER A 93 -7.75 4.20 -15.61
N ARG A 94 -7.61 3.22 -14.70
CA ARG A 94 -8.66 2.72 -13.82
C ARG A 94 -8.10 1.83 -12.72
N PHE A 95 -8.70 1.90 -11.53
CA PHE A 95 -8.55 0.88 -10.49
C PHE A 95 -9.60 -0.22 -10.67
N ASP A 96 -9.16 -1.47 -10.57
CA ASP A 96 -10.05 -2.63 -10.66
C ASP A 96 -10.92 -2.76 -9.41
N ASP A 97 -10.35 -2.48 -8.24
CA ASP A 97 -11.05 -2.47 -6.96
C ASP A 97 -10.33 -1.56 -5.94
N SER A 98 -11.00 -1.25 -4.84
CA SER A 98 -10.47 -0.41 -3.77
C SER A 98 -10.81 -0.94 -2.37
N LEU A 99 -9.86 -0.84 -1.45
CA LEU A 99 -10.04 -1.13 -0.03
C LEU A 99 -9.82 0.15 0.79
N PHE A 100 -10.78 0.47 1.64
CA PHE A 100 -10.59 1.45 2.71
C PHE A 100 -10.09 0.72 3.96
N LEU A 101 -8.92 1.13 4.46
CA LEU A 101 -8.37 0.61 5.70
C LEU A 101 -9.31 0.97 6.86
N PRO A 102 -9.45 0.07 7.85
CA PRO A 102 -10.37 0.28 8.96
C PRO A 102 -9.98 1.54 9.73
N PHE A 103 -10.96 2.41 9.95
CA PHE A 103 -10.80 3.51 10.90
C PHE A 103 -10.74 2.93 12.31
N CYS A 104 -9.73 3.31 13.07
CA CYS A 104 -9.55 2.83 14.43
C CYS A 104 -9.89 3.92 15.44
N PRO A 105 -10.77 3.63 16.42
CA PRO A 105 -11.10 4.58 17.48
C PRO A 105 -9.90 4.82 18.40
N ALA A 106 -9.90 5.93 19.11
CA ALA A 106 -8.80 6.38 19.99
C ALA A 106 -8.39 5.37 21.09
N SER A 107 -9.23 4.36 21.38
CA SER A 107 -8.93 3.29 22.35
C SER A 107 -8.14 2.12 21.77
N THR A 108 -7.92 2.06 20.47
CA THR A 108 -7.22 0.96 19.80
C THR A 108 -5.71 1.19 19.85
N THR A 109 -4.93 0.17 20.20
CA THR A 109 -3.47 0.30 20.21
C THR A 109 -2.92 0.32 18.78
N PRO A 110 -1.84 1.07 18.49
CA PRO A 110 -1.24 1.12 17.15
C PRO A 110 -0.94 -0.28 16.56
N GLU A 111 -0.54 -1.23 17.39
CA GLU A 111 -0.30 -2.63 16.99
C GLU A 111 -1.59 -3.33 16.48
N GLN A 112 -2.73 -3.09 17.12
CA GLN A 112 -4.01 -3.65 16.68
C GLN A 112 -4.45 -3.06 15.34
N ILE A 113 -4.26 -1.75 15.17
CA ILE A 113 -4.53 -1.02 13.92
C ILE A 113 -3.69 -1.62 12.79
N ALA A 114 -2.38 -1.72 13.02
CA ALA A 114 -1.43 -2.32 12.10
C ALA A 114 -1.85 -3.74 11.71
N ARG A 115 -2.10 -4.61 12.70
CA ARG A 115 -2.48 -6.01 12.45
C ARG A 115 -3.76 -6.12 11.65
N GLN A 116 -4.78 -5.31 11.97
CA GLN A 116 -6.05 -5.34 11.27
C GLN A 116 -5.93 -4.77 9.85
N GLY A 117 -5.19 -3.67 9.66
CA GLY A 117 -4.90 -3.08 8.36
C GLY A 117 -4.16 -4.06 7.45
N CYS A 118 -3.06 -4.65 7.94
CA CYS A 118 -2.27 -5.62 7.20
C CYS A 118 -3.11 -6.85 6.83
N TRP A 119 -3.90 -7.37 7.76
CA TRP A 119 -4.76 -8.52 7.49
C TRP A 119 -5.84 -8.22 6.45
N SER A 120 -6.54 -7.08 6.56
CA SER A 120 -7.55 -6.66 5.59
C SER A 120 -6.94 -6.48 4.20
N ALA A 121 -5.80 -5.80 4.10
CA ALA A 121 -5.10 -5.57 2.84
C ALA A 121 -4.61 -6.88 2.21
N LEU A 122 -4.03 -7.78 3.01
CA LEU A 122 -3.59 -9.09 2.51
C LEU A 122 -4.78 -9.93 2.02
N LYS A 123 -5.86 -10.00 2.80
CA LYS A 123 -7.08 -10.71 2.41
C LYS A 123 -7.66 -10.16 1.11
N PHE A 124 -7.68 -8.84 0.97
CA PHE A 124 -8.12 -8.17 -0.25
C PHE A 124 -7.24 -8.55 -1.46
N CYS A 125 -5.92 -8.51 -1.32
CA CYS A 125 -5.00 -8.94 -2.39
C CYS A 125 -5.21 -10.41 -2.80
N VAL A 126 -5.44 -11.31 -1.82
CA VAL A 126 -5.74 -12.72 -2.08
C VAL A 126 -7.08 -12.89 -2.81
N GLN A 127 -8.11 -12.16 -2.42
CA GLN A 127 -9.43 -12.20 -3.08
C GLN A 127 -9.34 -11.74 -4.54
N GLN A 128 -8.45 -10.80 -4.83
CA GLN A 128 -8.18 -10.31 -6.18
C GLN A 128 -7.14 -11.15 -6.94
N ARG A 129 -6.70 -12.29 -6.38
CA ARG A 129 -5.73 -13.22 -7.00
C ARG A 129 -4.40 -12.55 -7.37
N MET A 130 -3.94 -11.62 -6.54
CA MET A 130 -2.66 -10.93 -6.77
C MET A 130 -1.43 -11.81 -6.49
N PHE A 131 -1.60 -12.99 -5.90
CA PHE A 131 -0.50 -13.92 -5.66
C PHE A 131 -0.71 -15.16 -6.52
N THR A 132 0.32 -15.56 -7.26
CA THR A 132 0.30 -16.78 -8.07
C THR A 132 0.38 -18.03 -7.19
N ASP A 133 -0.46 -19.03 -7.51
CA ASP A 133 -0.62 -20.28 -6.74
C ASP A 133 0.47 -21.33 -7.05
N ASP A 134 1.47 -21.01 -7.87
CA ASP A 134 2.43 -21.99 -8.42
C ASP A 134 3.55 -22.42 -7.44
N ALA A 135 3.37 -22.25 -6.13
CA ALA A 135 4.28 -22.83 -5.14
C ALA A 135 3.50 -23.33 -3.91
N PRO A 136 3.87 -24.50 -3.37
CA PRO A 136 3.16 -25.11 -2.25
C PRO A 136 3.21 -24.15 -1.05
N MET A 137 2.08 -23.52 -0.74
CA MET A 137 1.90 -22.89 0.56
C MET A 137 1.94 -24.01 1.60
N GLY A 138 3.14 -24.22 2.15
CA GLY A 138 3.31 -24.95 3.40
C GLY A 138 2.34 -24.36 4.40
N ARG A 139 1.38 -25.18 4.83
CA ARG A 139 0.36 -24.81 5.81
C ARG A 139 1.04 -24.19 7.02
N LEU A 140 0.83 -22.89 7.22
CA LEU A 140 1.04 -22.27 8.53
C LEU A 140 -0.06 -22.83 9.44
N HIS A 141 0.31 -23.85 10.21
CA HIS A 141 -0.46 -24.43 11.31
C HIS A 141 -0.27 -23.60 12.58
#